data_AF-A0AAW2SI23-F1
#
_entry.id   AF-A0AAW2SI23-F1
#
_cell.length_a   1.000
_cell.length_b   1.000
_cell.length_c   1.000
_cell.angle_alpha   90.00
_cell.angle_beta   90.00
_cell.angle_gamma   90.00
#
_symmetry.space_group_name_H-M   'P 1'
#
loop_
_entity.id
_entity.type
_entity.pdbx_description
1 polymer ?
#
loop_
_entity_poly.entity_id
_entity_poly.type
_entity_poly.pdbx_seq_one_letter_code
_entity_poly.pdbx_strand_id
1 'polypeptide(L)'
;MEAVIPLSFCDFPEDVQLCVLSFLRPSDLVAFASTCKRFLSLYRHDQRLWFSMCHRRWGSKTLIDKWGSGRISYKHLYRILDEYENLIGFWRRCGDAAASSPRSCSLSGAVLHHRFEGFAVEKQGV
;
A
#
# COMPACT_ATOMS: atom_id res chain seq x y z
N MET A 1 -20.70 38.32 -16.45
CA MET A 1 -20.38 37.76 -15.12
C MET A 1 -20.35 36.27 -15.29
N GLU A 2 -19.16 35.68 -15.45
CA GLU A 2 -19.02 34.22 -15.48
C GLU A 2 -19.46 33.69 -14.12
N ALA A 3 -20.55 32.92 -14.09
CA ALA A 3 -20.94 32.21 -12.88
C ALA A 3 -19.89 31.14 -12.62
N VAL A 4 -19.01 31.37 -11.64
CA VAL A 4 -18.11 30.33 -11.14
C VAL A 4 -18.98 29.33 -10.41
N ILE A 5 -19.41 28.28 -11.11
CA ILE A 5 -20.09 27.15 -10.50
C ILE A 5 -19.06 26.48 -9.58
N PRO A 6 -19.26 26.44 -8.25
CA PRO A 6 -18.34 25.75 -7.38
C PRO A 6 -18.43 24.25 -7.69
N LEU A 7 -17.41 23.74 -8.37
CA LEU A 7 -17.27 22.31 -8.62
C LEU A 7 -17.01 21.61 -7.28
N SER A 8 -17.89 20.69 -6.92
CA SER A 8 -17.71 19.84 -5.75
C SER A 8 -16.73 18.73 -6.06
N PHE A 9 -15.98 18.27 -5.05
CA PHE A 9 -15.12 17.09 -5.20
C PHE A 9 -15.93 15.85 -5.63
N CYS A 10 -17.23 15.81 -5.31
CA CYS A 10 -18.14 14.74 -5.71
C CYS A 10 -18.44 14.71 -7.22
N ASP A 11 -18.21 15.81 -7.93
CA ASP A 11 -18.56 15.95 -9.35
C ASP A 11 -17.48 15.34 -10.27
N PHE A 12 -16.29 15.06 -9.72
CA PHE A 12 -15.24 14.37 -10.46
C PHE A 12 -15.57 12.87 -10.66
N PRO A 13 -15.07 12.23 -11.73
CA PRO A 13 -15.15 10.78 -11.87
C PRO A 13 -14.48 10.04 -10.70
N GLU A 14 -14.97 8.84 -10.38
CA GLU A 14 -14.48 8.05 -9.23
C GLU A 14 -12.97 7.80 -9.30
N ASP A 15 -12.43 7.47 -10.48
CA ASP A 15 -10.99 7.21 -10.65
C ASP A 15 -10.13 8.45 -10.35
N VAL A 16 -10.64 9.65 -10.67
CA VAL A 16 -9.97 10.92 -10.36
C VAL A 16 -10.00 11.18 -8.86
N GLN A 17 -11.16 10.97 -8.22
CA GLN A 17 -11.29 11.08 -6.76
C GLN A 17 -10.31 10.13 -6.07
N LEU A 18 -10.27 8.86 -6.47
CA LEU A 18 -9.36 7.84 -5.94
C LEU A 18 -7.88 8.20 -6.15
N CYS A 19 -7.54 8.74 -7.33
CA CYS A 19 -6.19 9.21 -7.62
C CYS A 19 -5.77 10.30 -6.64
N VAL A 20 -6.60 11.32 -6.44
CA VAL A 20 -6.32 12.41 -5.49
C VAL A 20 -6.20 11.88 -4.06
N LEU A 21 -7.14 11.04 -3.62
CA LEU A 21 -7.13 10.47 -2.27
C LEU A 21 -5.91 9.57 -2.02
N SER A 22 -5.37 8.90 -3.05
CA SER A 22 -4.19 8.05 -2.91
C SER A 22 -2.90 8.79 -2.52
N PHE A 23 -2.87 10.12 -2.65
CA PHE A 23 -1.74 10.94 -2.20
C PHE A 23 -1.82 11.30 -0.71
N LEU A 24 -2.97 11.13 -0.06
CA LEU A 24 -3.16 11.50 1.34
C LEU A 24 -2.52 10.46 2.26
N ARG A 25 -2.08 10.90 3.44
CA ARG A 25 -1.70 9.98 4.51
C ARG A 25 -2.96 9.35 5.11
N PRO A 26 -2.88 8.16 5.72
CA PRO A 26 -4.02 7.51 6.35
C PRO A 26 -4.76 8.41 7.36
N SER A 27 -4.04 9.24 8.13
CA SER A 27 -4.63 10.20 9.08
C SER A 27 -5.50 11.25 8.38
N ASP A 28 -4.99 11.82 7.30
CA ASP A 28 -5.67 12.86 6.54
C ASP A 28 -6.87 12.26 5.79
N LEU A 29 -6.74 11.00 5.36
CA LEU A 29 -7.79 10.24 4.70
C LEU A 29 -8.93 9.89 5.66
N VAL A 30 -8.63 9.59 6.94
CA VAL A 30 -9.64 9.43 7.99
C VAL A 30 -10.39 10.73 8.25
N ALA A 31 -9.68 11.86 8.33
CA ALA A 31 -10.29 13.18 8.50
C ALA A 31 -11.16 13.57 7.29
N PHE A 32 -10.73 13.23 6.08
CA PHE A 32 -11.52 13.43 4.87
C PHE A 32 -12.77 12.53 4.86
N ALA A 33 -12.62 11.25 5.21
CA ALA A 33 -13.69 10.27 5.24
C ALA A 33 -14.80 10.63 6.25
N SER A 34 -14.50 11.38 7.31
CA SER A 34 -15.50 11.82 8.29
C SER A 34 -16.39 12.97 7.80
N THR A 35 -16.04 13.63 6.69
CA THR A 35 -16.83 14.74 6.12
C THR A 35 -18.13 14.28 5.46
N CYS A 36 -18.20 13.03 4.99
CA CYS A 36 -19.37 12.50 4.29
C CYS A 36 -19.45 10.97 4.41
N LYS A 37 -20.67 10.44 4.59
CA LYS A 37 -20.94 8.99 4.63
C LYS A 37 -20.43 8.26 3.38
N ARG A 38 -20.51 8.90 2.21
CA ARG A 38 -20.00 8.35 0.94
C ARG A 38 -18.50 8.09 1.01
N PHE A 39 -17.72 9.05 1.51
CA PHE A 39 -16.27 8.92 1.64
C PHE A 39 -15.88 7.93 2.74
N LEU A 40 -16.67 7.83 3.82
CA LEU A 40 -16.46 6.80 4.83
C LEU A 40 -16.62 5.38 4.26
N SER A 41 -17.64 5.16 3.42
CA SER A 41 -17.84 3.87 2.74
C SER A 41 -16.68 3.57 1.78
N LEU A 42 -16.24 4.56 1.00
CA LEU A 42 -15.10 4.45 0.10
C LEU A 42 -13.83 4.09 0.90
N TYR A 43 -13.52 4.81 1.98
CA TYR A 43 -12.38 4.51 2.84
C TYR A 43 -12.40 3.09 3.45
N ARG A 44 -13.58 2.56 3.78
CA ARG A 44 -13.73 1.26 4.45
C ARG A 44 -13.70 0.08 3.49
N HIS A 45 -14.33 0.21 2.33
CA HIS A 45 -14.64 -0.93 1.47
C HIS A 45 -13.90 -0.92 0.13
N ASP A 46 -13.35 0.23 -0.28
CA ASP A 46 -12.71 0.35 -1.59
C ASP A 46 -11.31 -0.25 -1.60
N GLN A 47 -11.16 -1.41 -2.23
CA GLN A 47 -9.86 -2.05 -2.43
C GLN A 47 -8.95 -1.28 -3.39
N ARG A 48 -9.50 -0.55 -4.37
CA ARG A 48 -8.75 0.20 -5.39
C ARG A 48 -8.02 1.38 -4.75
N LEU A 49 -8.65 2.06 -3.78
CA LEU A 49 -8.01 3.12 -3.00
C LEU A 49 -6.76 2.60 -2.29
N TRP A 50 -6.94 1.57 -1.45
CA TRP A 50 -5.83 1.02 -0.66
C TRP A 50 -4.76 0.37 -1.52
N PHE A 51 -5.15 -0.27 -2.64
CA PHE A 51 -4.21 -0.77 -3.64
C PHE A 51 -3.37 0.36 -4.22
N SER A 52 -4.00 1.45 -4.65
CA SER A 52 -3.30 2.62 -5.20
C SER A 52 -2.33 3.22 -4.18
N MET A 53 -2.75 3.38 -2.92
CA MET A 53 -1.86 3.83 -1.85
C MET A 53 -0.65 2.90 -1.66
N CYS A 54 -0.87 1.59 -1.63
CA CYS A 54 0.21 0.60 -1.52
C CYS A 54 1.16 0.66 -2.73
N HIS A 55 0.60 0.68 -3.94
CA HIS A 55 1.34 0.67 -5.20
C HIS A 55 2.20 1.94 -5.36
N ARG A 56 1.69 3.10 -4.95
CA ARG A 56 2.45 4.35 -5.05
C ARG A 56 3.69 4.39 -4.15
N ARG A 57 3.59 3.85 -2.93
CA ARG A 57 4.68 3.91 -1.95
C ARG A 57 5.65 2.72 -2.05
N TRP A 58 5.13 1.53 -2.38
CA TRP A 58 5.91 0.30 -2.42
C TRP A 58 5.86 -0.45 -3.76
N GLY A 59 5.11 -0.01 -4.76
CA GLY A 59 4.93 -0.74 -6.03
C GLY A 59 6.20 -0.93 -6.85
N SER A 60 7.21 -0.07 -6.69
CA SER A 60 8.53 -0.27 -7.31
C SER A 60 9.40 -1.31 -6.58
N LYS A 61 9.00 -1.69 -5.36
CA LYS A 61 9.80 -2.48 -4.41
C LYS A 61 9.13 -3.80 -4.02
N THR A 62 7.84 -3.93 -4.24
CA THR A 62 6.99 -5.02 -3.76
C THR A 62 5.88 -5.27 -4.78
N LEU A 63 5.66 -6.54 -5.12
CA LEU A 63 4.57 -6.96 -6.00
C LEU A 63 3.25 -6.96 -5.23
N ILE A 64 2.59 -5.79 -5.18
CA ILE A 64 1.35 -5.57 -4.42
C ILE A 64 0.20 -6.47 -4.92
N ASP A 65 0.17 -6.78 -6.21
CA ASP A 65 -0.84 -7.63 -6.86
C ASP A 65 -0.75 -9.09 -6.43
N LYS A 66 0.47 -9.60 -6.18
CA LYS A 66 0.69 -10.99 -5.75
C LYS A 66 0.61 -11.18 -4.24
N TRP A 67 0.49 -10.09 -3.49
CA TRP A 67 0.59 -10.11 -2.06
C TRP A 67 -0.63 -10.76 -1.39
N GLY A 68 -0.38 -11.72 -0.51
CA GLY A 68 -1.42 -12.38 0.27
C GLY A 68 -2.34 -13.32 -0.52
N SER A 69 -2.05 -13.63 -1.80
CA SER A 69 -2.89 -14.51 -2.64
C SER A 69 -4.39 -14.16 -2.61
N GLY A 70 -4.72 -12.87 -2.50
CA GLY A 70 -6.11 -12.38 -2.39
C GLY A 70 -6.77 -12.59 -1.02
N ARG A 71 -6.08 -13.15 -0.03
CA ARG A 71 -6.58 -13.39 1.33
C ARG A 71 -6.40 -12.19 2.26
N ILE A 72 -5.51 -11.27 1.90
CA ILE A 72 -5.18 -10.08 2.70
C ILE A 72 -5.83 -8.86 2.03
N SER A 73 -6.60 -8.08 2.78
CA SER A 73 -7.12 -6.81 2.24
C SER A 73 -6.01 -5.77 2.11
N TYR A 74 -6.06 -4.94 1.07
CA TYR A 74 -5.01 -3.94 0.83
C TYR A 74 -4.86 -2.92 1.97
N LYS A 75 -5.92 -2.72 2.75
CA LYS A 75 -5.86 -1.91 3.97
C LYS A 75 -4.96 -2.51 5.05
N HIS A 76 -5.08 -3.82 5.27
CA HIS A 76 -4.18 -4.53 6.20
C HIS A 76 -2.76 -4.58 5.65
N LEU A 77 -2.63 -4.80 4.34
CA LEU A 77 -1.34 -4.75 3.66
C LEU A 77 -0.63 -3.41 3.91
N TYR A 78 -1.33 -2.29 3.70
CA TYR A 78 -0.79 -0.95 3.93
C TYR A 78 -0.23 -0.83 5.35
N ARG A 79 -0.97 -1.29 6.37
CA ARG A 79 -0.55 -1.19 7.77
C ARG A 79 0.70 -2.02 8.06
N ILE A 80 0.77 -3.23 7.52
CA ILE A 80 1.94 -4.12 7.67
C ILE A 80 3.16 -3.53 6.98
N LEU A 81 3.01 -3.01 5.77
CA LEU A 81 4.11 -2.39 5.03
C LEU A 81 4.62 -1.12 5.71
N ASP A 82 3.73 -0.32 6.28
CA ASP A 82 4.06 0.89 7.03
C ASP A 82 4.78 0.56 8.36
N GLU A 83 4.27 -0.42 9.11
CA GLU A 83 4.86 -0.85 10.39
C GLU A 83 6.24 -1.49 10.21
N TYR A 84 6.40 -2.33 9.18
CA TYR A 84 7.64 -3.05 8.92
C TYR A 84 8.53 -2.39 7.88
N GLU A 85 8.29 -1.15 7.45
CA GLU A 85 9.08 -0.46 6.42
C GLU A 85 10.59 -0.50 6.73
N ASN A 86 10.95 -0.27 8.00
CA ASN A 86 12.32 -0.30 8.49
C ASN A 86 12.95 -1.70 8.41
N LEU A 87 12.16 -2.75 8.69
CA LEU A 87 12.61 -4.13 8.57
C LEU A 87 12.75 -4.51 7.10
N ILE A 88 11.78 -4.19 6.24
CA ILE A 88 11.83 -4.43 4.78
C ILE A 88 13.11 -3.80 4.20
N GLY A 89 13.44 -2.58 4.63
CA GLY A 89 14.69 -1.92 4.25
C GLY A 89 15.94 -2.67 4.73
N PHE A 90 15.92 -3.30 5.89
CA PHE A 90 16.99 -4.16 6.38
C PHE A 90 17.13 -5.44 5.55
N TRP A 91 16.04 -6.17 5.32
CA TRP A 91 16.05 -7.40 4.52
C TRP A 91 16.56 -7.15 3.10
N ARG A 92 16.15 -6.03 2.47
CA ARG A 92 16.64 -5.64 1.14
C ARG A 92 18.15 -5.41 1.13
N ARG A 93 18.67 -4.62 2.09
CA ARG A 93 20.12 -4.33 2.18
C ARG A 93 20.97 -5.57 2.45
N CYS A 94 20.45 -6.51 3.23
CA CYS A 94 21.14 -7.78 3.48
C CYS A 94 21.23 -8.62 2.18
N GLY A 95 20.18 -8.61 1.36
CA GLY A 95 20.19 -9.24 0.03
C GLY A 95 21.17 -8.60 -0.96
N ASP A 96 21.27 -7.27 -0.97
CA ASP A 96 22.22 -6.56 -1.83
C ASP A 96 23.69 -6.77 -1.40
N ALA A 97 23.96 -6.82 -0.09
CA ALA A 97 25.30 -7.11 0.44
C ALA A 97 25.79 -8.53 0.10
N ALA A 98 24.86 -9.48 -0.06
CA ALA A 98 25.16 -10.83 -0.53
C ALA A 98 25.54 -10.87 -2.02
N ALA A 99 25.06 -9.92 -2.83
CA ALA A 99 25.41 -9.82 -4.25
C ALA A 99 26.82 -9.26 -4.50
N SER A 100 27.36 -8.46 -3.56
CA SER A 100 28.70 -7.85 -3.67
C SER A 100 29.84 -8.63 -3.00
N SER A 101 29.55 -9.75 -2.32
CA SER A 101 30.56 -10.57 -1.64
C SER A 101 30.61 -11.98 -2.23
N PRO A 102 31.72 -12.44 -2.82
CA PRO A 102 31.80 -13.75 -3.48
C PRO A 102 31.83 -14.94 -2.49
N ARG A 103 31.60 -14.71 -1.19
CA ARG A 103 31.58 -15.76 -0.16
C ARG A 103 30.49 -15.48 0.87
N SER A 104 29.27 -15.92 0.55
CA SER A 104 28.32 -16.63 1.45
C SER A 104 26.86 -16.34 1.10
N CYS A 105 26.05 -17.40 1.22
CA CYS A 105 24.60 -17.39 1.29
C CYS A 105 23.86 -16.90 0.03
N SER A 106 23.67 -17.82 -0.92
CA SER A 106 22.72 -17.71 -2.03
C SER A 106 21.27 -17.71 -1.56
N LEU A 107 20.85 -16.63 -0.90
CA LEU A 107 19.43 -16.28 -0.76
C LEU A 107 19.13 -15.25 -1.83
N SER A 108 18.81 -15.75 -3.03
CA SER A 108 18.33 -14.92 -4.14
C SER A 108 17.20 -14.00 -3.66
N GLY A 109 17.14 -12.74 -4.12
CA GLY A 109 16.17 -11.75 -3.64
C GLY A 109 14.70 -12.21 -3.69
N ALA A 110 14.37 -13.20 -4.53
CA ALA A 110 13.07 -13.87 -4.56
C ALA A 110 12.74 -14.62 -3.25
N VAL A 111 13.73 -15.21 -2.57
CA VAL A 111 13.55 -15.94 -1.31
C VAL A 111 13.23 -14.98 -0.16
N LEU A 112 13.79 -13.76 -0.19
CA LEU A 112 13.49 -12.72 0.80
C LEU A 112 12.08 -12.16 0.60
N HIS A 113 11.62 -12.03 -0.63
CA HIS A 113 10.22 -11.65 -0.92
C HIS A 113 9.25 -12.71 -0.40
N HIS A 114 9.50 -13.99 -0.70
CA HIS A 114 8.67 -15.10 -0.23
C HIS A 114 8.71 -15.28 1.30
N ARG A 115 9.86 -15.01 1.93
CA ARG A 115 10.00 -15.05 3.40
C ARG A 115 9.32 -13.87 4.08
N PHE A 116 9.31 -12.70 3.46
CA PHE A 116 8.56 -11.55 3.96
C PHE A 116 7.05 -11.74 3.79
N GLU A 117 6.59 -12.27 2.65
CA GLU A 117 5.20 -12.68 2.43
C GLU A 117 4.78 -13.73 3.45
N GLY A 118 5.60 -14.77 3.68
CA GLY A 118 5.36 -15.79 4.71
C GLY A 118 5.29 -15.20 6.12
N PHE A 119 6.19 -14.29 6.49
CA PHE A 119 6.16 -13.61 7.79
C PHE A 119 4.90 -12.76 7.96
N ALA A 120 4.48 -12.05 6.93
CA ALA A 120 3.27 -11.24 6.98
C ALA A 120 1.98 -12.06 7.03
N VAL A 121 1.94 -13.21 6.34
CA VAL A 121 0.84 -14.18 6.42
C VAL A 121 0.79 -14.80 7.82
N GLU A 122 1.94 -15.20 8.38
CA GLU A 122 2.02 -15.78 9.72
C GLU A 122 1.63 -14.79 10.83
N LYS A 123 1.98 -13.51 10.69
CA LYS A 123 1.55 -12.45 11.62
C LYS A 123 0.04 -12.16 11.58
N GLN A 124 -0.69 -12.65 10.58
CA GLN A 124 -2.15 -12.53 10.51
C GLN A 124 -2.90 -13.66 11.25
N GLY A 125 -2.23 -14.69 11.78
CA GLY A 125 -2.88 -15.72 12.57
C GLY A 125 -3.92 -16.54 11.80
N VAL A 126 -3.57 -16.94 10.58
CA VAL A 126 -4.25 -18.01 9.84
C VAL A 126 -3.58 -19.33 10.14
#